data_AF-A0A8B9XKM9-F1
#
_entry.id   AF-A0A8B9XKM9-F1
#
_cell.length_a   1.000
_cell.length_b   1.000
_cell.length_c   1.000
_cell.angle_alpha   90.00
_cell.angle_beta   90.00
_cell.angle_gamma   90.00
#
_symmetry.space_group_name_H-M   'P 1'
#
loop_
_entity.id
_entity.type
_entity.pdbx_description
1 polymer ?
#
loop_
_entity_poly.entity_id
_entity_poly.type
_entity_poly.pdbx_seq_one_letter_code
_entity_poly.pdbx_strand_id
1 'polypeptide(L)'
;IDFSFQQGGWGASLADMLVRKCDVLNRGFSGYNTRWAKIILPRLVRKGSGLDSPVAVTIFFGANDSALKDENPKQHVPLEEFVANLRSMVRYLRSVDVPEGRLILITPPPLCEAAWAQECLQQGCKLNRLNSVVGEYARACLQVAQDCGADALDLWTLMQK
;
A
#
# COMPACT_ATOMS: atom_id res chain seq x y z
N ILE A 1 13.55 -5.91 5.00
CA ILE A 1 14.07 -4.64 5.55
C ILE A 1 12.89 -3.69 5.63
N ASP A 2 12.57 -3.19 6.82
CA ASP A 2 11.55 -2.16 7.01
C ASP A 2 12.21 -0.78 6.88
N PHE A 3 11.79 0.00 5.89
CA PHE A 3 12.29 1.35 5.63
C PHE A 3 11.43 2.43 6.30
N SER A 4 10.23 2.08 6.79
CA SER A 4 9.27 3.03 7.33
C SER A 4 9.74 3.67 8.63
N PHE A 5 10.45 2.91 9.46
CA PHE A 5 10.95 3.33 10.78
C PHE A 5 12.48 3.59 10.81
N GLN A 6 13.13 3.65 9.65
CA GLN A 6 14.53 4.07 9.56
C GLN A 6 14.65 5.59 9.70
N GLN A 7 15.87 6.10 9.90
CA GLN A 7 16.12 7.53 9.94
C GLN A 7 15.65 8.20 8.64
N GLY A 8 14.73 9.16 8.74
CA GLY A 8 14.08 9.81 7.58
C GLY A 8 12.90 9.05 6.98
N GLY A 9 12.53 7.88 7.53
CA GLY A 9 11.34 7.13 7.12
C GLY A 9 10.04 7.76 7.59
N TRP A 10 9.00 7.71 6.76
CA TRP A 10 7.73 8.39 7.04
C TRP A 10 7.00 7.83 8.26
N GLY A 11 7.14 6.54 8.57
CA GLY A 11 6.56 5.93 9.77
C GLY A 11 7.18 6.47 11.06
N ALA A 12 8.50 6.68 11.06
CA ALA A 12 9.19 7.35 12.17
C ALA A 12 8.73 8.81 12.32
N SER A 13 8.64 9.57 11.22
CA SER A 13 8.13 10.95 11.25
C SER A 13 6.68 11.03 11.74
N LEU A 14 5.83 10.09 11.31
CA LEU A 14 4.44 10.05 11.77
C LEU A 14 4.34 9.70 13.25
N ALA A 15 5.15 8.74 13.72
CA ALA A 15 5.20 8.35 15.13
C ALA A 15 5.66 9.51 16.02
N ASP A 16 6.65 10.28 15.58
CA ASP A 16 7.12 11.49 16.26
C ASP A 16 6.02 12.56 16.33
N MET A 17 5.35 12.86 15.21
CA MET A 17 4.25 13.83 15.18
C MET A 17 3.04 13.44 16.04
N LEU A 18 2.79 12.13 16.18
CA LEU A 18 1.66 11.58 16.93
C LEU A 18 2.05 11.13 18.33
N VAL A 19 3.26 11.48 18.78
CA VAL A 19 3.74 11.13 20.12
C VAL A 19 2.71 11.58 21.17
N ARG A 20 2.37 10.67 22.09
CA ARG A 20 1.37 10.86 23.15
C ARG A 20 -0.08 11.07 22.67
N LYS A 21 -0.38 10.90 21.38
CA LYS A 21 -1.75 10.94 20.81
C LYS A 21 -2.23 9.54 20.39
N CYS A 22 -1.38 8.79 19.68
CA CYS A 22 -1.64 7.40 19.32
C CYS A 22 -0.35 6.70 18.89
N ASP A 23 -0.34 5.38 18.98
CA ASP A 23 0.75 4.56 18.47
C ASP A 23 0.67 4.39 16.95
N VAL A 24 1.83 4.41 16.28
CA VAL A 24 1.95 4.12 14.85
C VAL A 24 2.53 2.72 14.70
N LEU A 25 1.75 1.80 14.13
CA LEU A 25 2.13 0.41 13.98
C LEU A 25 2.41 0.07 12.51
N ASN A 26 3.64 -0.32 12.18
CA ASN A 26 3.93 -0.85 10.84
C ASN A 26 3.46 -2.29 10.70
N ARG A 27 2.63 -2.53 9.69
CA ARG A 27 2.19 -3.86 9.26
C ARG A 27 2.53 -4.16 7.79
N GLY A 28 3.36 -3.30 7.18
CA GLY A 28 3.87 -3.44 5.83
C GLY A 28 5.10 -4.33 5.76
N PHE A 29 5.21 -5.08 4.67
CA PHE A 29 6.33 -5.99 4.42
C PHE A 29 6.96 -5.64 3.08
N SER A 30 8.29 -5.47 3.07
CA SER A 30 9.02 -5.14 1.85
C SER A 30 8.80 -6.20 0.77
N GLY A 31 8.60 -5.73 -0.46
CA GLY A 31 8.33 -6.58 -1.63
C GLY A 31 6.91 -7.12 -1.74
N TYR A 32 6.03 -6.92 -0.73
CA TYR A 32 4.69 -7.50 -0.76
C TYR A 32 3.74 -6.78 -1.75
N ASN A 33 2.92 -7.55 -2.47
CA ASN A 33 1.77 -7.12 -3.26
C ASN A 33 0.45 -7.45 -2.54
N THR A 34 -0.68 -7.09 -3.16
CA THR A 34 -2.00 -7.28 -2.57
C THR A 34 -2.42 -8.73 -2.37
N ARG A 35 -1.88 -9.70 -3.13
CA ARG A 35 -2.15 -11.13 -2.93
C ARG A 35 -1.68 -11.60 -1.55
N TRP A 36 -0.44 -11.28 -1.21
CA TRP A 36 0.11 -11.65 0.10
C TRP A 36 -0.50 -10.83 1.22
N ALA A 37 -0.74 -9.53 1.00
CA ALA A 37 -1.40 -8.66 1.97
C ALA A 37 -2.76 -9.22 2.43
N LYS A 38 -3.59 -9.65 1.47
CA LYS A 38 -4.90 -10.26 1.75
C LYS A 38 -4.80 -11.51 2.63
N ILE A 39 -3.77 -12.32 2.47
CA ILE A 39 -3.55 -13.56 3.26
C ILE A 39 -3.13 -13.24 4.69
N ILE A 40 -2.25 -12.25 4.88
CA ILE A 40 -1.69 -11.93 6.19
C ILE A 40 -2.60 -11.03 7.02
N LEU A 41 -3.44 -10.20 6.38
CA LEU A 41 -4.26 -9.19 7.04
C LEU A 41 -5.06 -9.75 8.23
N PRO A 42 -5.72 -10.93 8.14
CA PRO A 42 -6.46 -11.49 9.27
C PRO A 42 -5.61 -11.92 10.47
N ARG A 43 -4.29 -12.09 10.27
CA ARG A 43 -3.35 -12.39 11.35
C ARG A 43 -2.89 -11.11 12.05
N LEU A 44 -2.89 -9.98 11.35
CA LEU A 44 -2.38 -8.70 11.82
C LEU A 44 -3.46 -7.86 12.52
N VAL A 45 -4.67 -7.84 11.98
CA VAL A 45 -5.82 -7.13 12.52
C VAL A 45 -6.94 -8.14 12.69
N ARG A 46 -7.36 -8.39 13.94
CA ARG A 46 -8.42 -9.35 14.25
C ARG A 46 -9.33 -8.76 15.32
N LYS A 47 -10.61 -9.14 15.29
CA LYS A 47 -11.58 -8.72 16.31
C LYS A 47 -11.09 -9.13 17.70
N GLY A 48 -11.12 -8.21 18.65
CA GLY A 48 -10.75 -8.47 20.04
C GLY A 48 -9.25 -8.67 20.31
N SER A 49 -8.33 -8.25 19.44
CA SER A 49 -6.89 -8.42 19.66
C SER A 49 -6.27 -7.56 20.76
N GLY A 50 -7.06 -6.78 21.51
CA GLY A 50 -6.55 -5.83 22.50
C GLY A 50 -5.76 -4.67 21.88
N LEU A 51 -5.69 -4.56 20.55
CA LEU A 51 -5.47 -3.26 19.92
C LEU A 51 -6.76 -2.50 20.14
N ASP A 52 -6.71 -1.42 20.91
CA ASP A 52 -7.78 -0.44 20.97
C ASP A 52 -8.23 -0.09 19.54
N SER A 53 -9.53 0.15 19.36
CA SER A 53 -10.13 0.46 18.06
C SER A 53 -9.27 1.49 17.31
N PRO A 54 -8.62 1.13 16.18
CA PRO A 54 -7.64 2.00 15.56
C PRO A 54 -8.28 3.32 15.15
N VAL A 55 -7.59 4.43 15.39
CA VAL A 55 -8.05 5.78 15.00
C VAL A 55 -7.99 5.99 13.48
N ALA A 56 -7.09 5.28 12.81
CA ALA A 56 -6.99 5.19 11.35
C ALA A 56 -6.28 3.88 10.97
N VAL A 57 -6.62 3.33 9.81
CA VAL A 57 -5.91 2.21 9.17
C VAL A 57 -5.65 2.59 7.71
N THR A 58 -4.39 2.49 7.30
CA THR A 58 -3.98 2.77 5.93
C THR A 58 -3.78 1.47 5.14
N ILE A 59 -4.30 1.42 3.91
CA ILE A 59 -3.97 0.38 2.93
C ILE A 59 -3.10 1.05 1.88
N PHE A 60 -1.81 0.69 1.82
CA PHE A 60 -0.83 1.32 0.95
C PHE A 60 -0.10 0.26 0.11
N PHE A 61 -0.69 -0.10 -1.03
CA PHE A 61 -0.19 -1.12 -1.98
C PHE A 61 -0.31 -0.62 -3.43
N GLY A 62 0.20 -1.38 -4.40
CA GLY A 62 0.10 -1.07 -5.82
C GLY A 62 1.45 -0.92 -6.52
N ALA A 63 2.51 -0.51 -5.81
CA ALA A 63 3.84 -0.33 -6.39
C ALA A 63 4.44 -1.69 -6.83
N ASN A 64 4.26 -2.73 -6.02
CA ASN A 64 4.73 -4.07 -6.39
C ASN A 64 3.81 -4.74 -7.41
N ASP A 65 2.49 -4.59 -7.22
CA ASP A 65 1.43 -5.12 -8.08
C ASP A 65 1.55 -4.65 -9.53
N SER A 66 1.96 -3.39 -9.74
CA SER A 66 2.19 -2.75 -11.05
C SER A 66 3.50 -3.15 -11.75
N ALA A 67 4.22 -4.15 -11.22
CA ALA A 67 5.29 -4.79 -11.95
C ALA A 67 4.83 -5.23 -13.36
N LEU A 68 5.68 -5.07 -14.36
CA LEU A 68 5.43 -5.58 -15.71
C LEU A 68 5.38 -7.10 -15.66
N LYS A 69 4.30 -7.68 -16.19
CA LYS A 69 4.01 -9.13 -16.11
C LYS A 69 5.16 -9.97 -16.63
N ASP A 70 5.74 -9.60 -17.76
CA ASP A 70 6.76 -10.41 -18.44
C ASP A 70 8.15 -10.25 -17.80
N GLU A 71 8.42 -9.11 -17.15
CA GLU A 71 9.72 -8.82 -16.54
C GLU A 71 9.78 -9.22 -15.06
N ASN A 72 8.66 -9.15 -14.34
CA ASN A 72 8.58 -9.52 -12.92
C ASN A 72 7.21 -10.13 -12.57
N PRO A 73 6.92 -11.34 -13.05
CA PRO A 73 5.66 -12.03 -12.81
C PRO A 73 5.42 -12.38 -11.32
N LYS A 74 6.49 -12.44 -10.52
CA LYS A 74 6.42 -12.76 -9.09
C LYS A 74 5.67 -11.66 -8.31
N GLN A 75 5.92 -10.40 -8.65
CA GLN A 75 5.28 -9.27 -7.98
C GLN A 75 4.02 -8.79 -8.71
N HIS A 76 3.94 -9.01 -10.03
CA HIS A 76 2.79 -8.60 -10.84
C HIS A 76 1.47 -9.19 -10.34
N VAL A 77 0.48 -8.31 -10.19
CA VAL A 77 -0.92 -8.65 -9.94
C VAL A 77 -1.77 -7.97 -11.00
N PRO A 78 -2.56 -8.68 -11.81
CA PRO A 78 -3.43 -8.07 -12.81
C PRO A 78 -4.35 -7.00 -12.20
N LEU A 79 -4.60 -5.91 -12.93
CA LEU A 79 -5.32 -4.74 -12.41
C LEU A 79 -6.70 -5.09 -11.82
N GLU A 80 -7.46 -5.97 -12.49
CA GLU A 80 -8.74 -6.47 -11.99
C GLU A 80 -8.61 -7.21 -10.65
N GLU A 81 -7.56 -8.03 -10.51
CA GLU A 81 -7.29 -8.76 -9.28
C GLU A 81 -6.83 -7.82 -8.16
N PHE A 82 -6.00 -6.82 -8.48
CA PHE A 82 -5.60 -5.77 -7.54
C PHE A 82 -6.83 -5.05 -6.96
N VAL A 83 -7.76 -4.63 -7.83
CA VAL A 83 -9.04 -4.02 -7.43
C VAL A 83 -9.85 -4.96 -6.53
N ALA A 84 -9.98 -6.23 -6.90
CA ALA A 84 -10.70 -7.21 -6.10
C ALA A 84 -10.04 -7.44 -4.73
N ASN A 85 -8.71 -7.45 -4.67
CA ASN A 85 -7.95 -7.59 -3.43
C ASN A 85 -8.13 -6.39 -2.51
N LEU A 86 -8.05 -5.15 -3.03
CA LEU A 86 -8.31 -3.95 -2.24
C LEU A 86 -9.73 -3.97 -1.63
N ARG A 87 -10.75 -4.25 -2.45
CA ARG A 87 -12.14 -4.39 -1.97
C ARG A 87 -12.27 -5.47 -0.90
N SER A 88 -11.57 -6.60 -1.06
CA SER A 88 -11.57 -7.69 -0.07
C SER A 88 -10.94 -7.25 1.25
N MET A 89 -9.83 -6.49 1.22
CA MET A 89 -9.18 -5.99 2.42
C MET A 89 -10.04 -4.96 3.17
N VAL A 90 -10.69 -4.04 2.44
CA VAL A 90 -11.64 -3.08 3.02
C VAL A 90 -12.81 -3.79 3.70
N ARG A 91 -13.44 -4.75 3.02
CA ARG A 91 -14.53 -5.56 3.59
C ARG A 91 -14.08 -6.33 4.83
N TYR A 92 -12.88 -6.90 4.79
CA TYR A 92 -12.33 -7.62 5.94
C TYR A 92 -12.16 -6.69 7.14
N LEU A 93 -11.54 -5.52 6.97
CA LEU A 93 -11.34 -4.56 8.05
C LEU A 93 -12.67 -4.11 8.67
N ARG A 94 -13.70 -3.88 7.85
CA ARG A 94 -15.06 -3.59 8.34
C ARG A 94 -15.63 -4.75 9.17
N SER A 95 -15.41 -5.99 8.73
CA SER A 95 -15.90 -7.18 9.45
C SER A 95 -15.24 -7.40 10.83
N VAL A 96 -14.09 -6.76 11.07
CA VAL A 96 -13.39 -6.76 12.36
C VAL A 96 -13.49 -5.41 13.07
N ASP A 97 -14.60 -4.71 12.85
CA ASP A 97 -15.02 -3.48 13.53
C ASP A 97 -14.11 -2.25 13.30
N VAL A 98 -13.39 -2.19 12.17
CA VAL A 98 -12.75 -0.93 11.74
C VAL A 98 -13.79 -0.07 11.01
N PRO A 99 -14.14 1.12 11.53
CA PRO A 99 -15.10 2.01 10.88
C PRO A 99 -14.60 2.47 9.51
N GLU A 100 -15.55 2.67 8.60
CA GLU A 100 -15.28 3.11 7.23
C GLU A 100 -14.55 4.45 7.16
N GLY A 101 -14.99 5.46 7.92
CA GLY A 101 -14.32 6.77 8.02
C GLY A 101 -12.97 6.76 8.74
N ARG A 102 -12.42 5.58 9.02
CA ARG A 102 -11.05 5.39 9.54
C ARG A 102 -10.18 4.59 8.58
N LEU A 103 -10.73 4.16 7.43
CA LEU A 103 -9.98 3.48 6.38
C LEU A 103 -9.50 4.51 5.37
N ILE A 104 -8.19 4.52 5.12
CA ILE A 104 -7.55 5.41 4.15
C ILE A 104 -6.80 4.56 3.14
N LEU A 105 -7.19 4.62 1.87
CA LEU A 105 -6.44 4.01 0.78
C LEU A 105 -5.41 5.00 0.25
N ILE A 106 -4.14 4.60 0.25
CA ILE A 106 -3.04 5.43 -0.25
C ILE A 106 -2.61 4.84 -1.60
N THR A 107 -2.65 5.65 -2.65
CA THR A 107 -2.21 5.23 -3.99
C THR A 107 -0.71 4.94 -3.99
N PRO A 108 -0.20 4.00 -4.80
CA PRO A 108 1.24 3.86 -4.98
C PRO A 108 1.85 5.19 -5.44
N PRO A 109 3.01 5.62 -4.90
CA PRO A 109 3.66 6.85 -5.33
C PRO A 109 4.18 6.72 -6.77
N PRO A 110 4.49 7.84 -7.45
CA PRO A 110 5.06 7.78 -8.78
C PRO A 110 6.46 7.12 -8.75
N LEU A 111 6.79 6.45 -9.85
CA LEU A 111 8.07 5.78 -10.02
C LEU A 111 9.01 6.66 -10.84
N CYS A 112 10.19 6.96 -10.30
CA CYS A 112 11.29 7.48 -11.11
C CYS A 112 11.93 6.33 -11.89
N GLU A 113 11.57 6.18 -13.16
CA GLU A 113 12.05 5.08 -14.02
C GLU A 113 13.56 5.08 -14.17
N ALA A 114 14.20 6.24 -14.26
CA ALA A 114 15.65 6.35 -14.37
C ALA A 114 16.37 5.79 -13.12
N ALA A 115 15.91 6.17 -11.93
CA ALA A 115 16.46 5.66 -10.68
C ALA A 115 16.17 4.15 -10.51
N TRP A 116 14.95 3.72 -10.85
CA TRP A 116 14.56 2.31 -10.76
C TRP A 116 15.30 1.42 -11.75
N ALA A 117 15.63 1.93 -12.94
CA ALA A 117 16.46 1.22 -13.91
C ALA A 117 17.86 0.93 -13.34
N GLN A 118 18.47 1.90 -12.64
CA GLN A 118 19.77 1.68 -11.98
C GLN A 118 19.69 0.59 -10.90
N GLU A 119 18.64 0.61 -10.09
CA GLU A 119 18.42 -0.42 -9.07
C GLU A 119 18.21 -1.81 -9.71
N CYS A 120 17.41 -1.89 -10.77
CA CYS A 120 17.21 -3.15 -11.51
C CYS A 120 18.54 -3.68 -12.05
N LEU A 121 19.39 -2.82 -12.63
CA LEU A 121 20.70 -3.21 -13.15
C LEU A 121 21.62 -3.75 -12.04
N GLN A 122 21.63 -3.13 -10.86
CA GLN A 122 22.39 -3.61 -9.70
C GLN A 122 21.91 -4.99 -9.22
N GLN A 123 20.63 -5.28 -9.38
CA GLN A 123 20.03 -6.58 -9.07
C GLN A 123 20.10 -7.58 -10.23
N GLY A 124 20.76 -7.24 -11.35
CA GLY A 124 20.86 -8.11 -12.54
C GLY A 124 19.53 -8.28 -13.29
N CYS A 125 18.60 -7.35 -13.12
CA CYS A 125 17.26 -7.35 -13.69
C CYS A 125 17.10 -6.27 -14.76
N LYS A 126 16.16 -6.44 -15.68
CA LYS A 126 15.70 -5.37 -16.58
C LYS A 126 14.73 -4.44 -15.85
N LEU A 127 14.50 -3.25 -16.41
CA LEU A 127 13.46 -2.34 -15.94
C LEU A 127 12.12 -3.07 -15.95
N ASN A 128 11.53 -3.24 -14.78
CA ASN A 128 10.35 -4.10 -14.58
C ASN A 128 9.11 -3.35 -14.11
N ARG A 129 9.13 -2.01 -14.14
CA ARG A 129 8.00 -1.14 -13.79
C ARG A 129 8.09 0.15 -14.61
N LEU A 130 6.92 0.72 -14.91
CA LEU A 130 6.77 2.01 -15.57
C LEU A 130 5.84 2.90 -14.76
N ASN A 131 6.11 4.20 -14.72
CA ASN A 131 5.28 5.16 -13.98
C ASN A 131 3.87 5.26 -14.57
N SER A 132 3.74 5.08 -15.88
CA SER A 132 2.44 5.02 -16.58
C SER A 132 1.56 3.88 -16.04
N VAL A 133 2.15 2.69 -15.87
CA VAL A 133 1.47 1.51 -15.32
C VAL A 133 1.16 1.73 -13.84
N VAL A 134 2.09 2.28 -13.04
CA VAL A 134 1.80 2.65 -11.64
C VAL A 134 0.59 3.58 -11.55
N GLY A 135 0.45 4.52 -12.49
CA GLY A 135 -0.70 5.42 -12.59
C GLY A 135 -2.03 4.72 -12.85
N GLU A 136 -2.06 3.60 -13.57
CA GLU A 136 -3.27 2.77 -13.73
C GLU A 136 -3.71 2.19 -12.38
N TYR A 137 -2.76 1.67 -11.60
CA TYR A 137 -3.05 1.12 -10.27
C TYR A 137 -3.42 2.22 -9.26
N ALA A 138 -2.85 3.42 -9.38
CA ALA A 138 -3.24 4.58 -8.59
C ALA A 138 -4.71 4.96 -8.85
N ARG A 139 -5.12 5.12 -10.12
CA ARG A 139 -6.52 5.41 -10.47
C ARG A 139 -7.47 4.32 -9.97
N ALA A 140 -7.10 3.05 -10.12
CA ALA A 140 -7.88 1.93 -9.62
C ALA A 140 -8.01 1.95 -8.09
N CYS A 141 -6.95 2.31 -7.36
CA CYS A 141 -6.97 2.46 -5.91
C CYS A 141 -7.96 3.56 -5.46
N LEU A 142 -7.93 4.73 -6.12
CA LEU A 142 -8.87 5.82 -5.87
C LEU A 142 -10.32 5.40 -6.12
N GLN A 143 -10.58 4.71 -7.24
CA GLN A 143 -11.92 4.21 -7.56
C GLN A 143 -12.42 3.25 -6.48
N VAL A 144 -11.57 2.34 -5.99
CA VAL A 144 -11.94 1.43 -4.91
C VAL A 144 -12.26 2.19 -3.62
N ALA A 145 -11.48 3.22 -3.28
CA ALA A 145 -11.74 4.04 -2.09
C ALA A 145 -13.13 4.69 -2.18
N GLN A 146 -13.43 5.32 -3.32
CA GLN A 146 -14.73 5.92 -3.61
C GLN A 146 -15.87 4.89 -3.55
N ASP A 147 -15.75 3.78 -4.28
CA ASP A 147 -16.78 2.73 -4.35
C ASP A 147 -17.06 2.12 -2.99
N CYS A 148 -16.02 1.99 -2.17
CA CYS A 148 -16.18 1.45 -0.84
C CYS A 148 -16.69 2.48 0.14
N GLY A 149 -16.47 3.78 -0.07
CA GLY A 149 -16.74 4.89 0.86
C GLY A 149 -15.61 5.14 1.89
N ALA A 150 -14.39 4.69 1.57
CA ALA A 150 -13.18 4.96 2.34
C ALA A 150 -12.50 6.27 1.86
N ASP A 151 -11.72 6.90 2.74
CA ASP A 151 -10.90 8.05 2.36
C ASP A 151 -9.74 7.62 1.47
N ALA A 152 -9.20 8.57 0.68
CA ALA A 152 -8.08 8.32 -0.21
C ALA A 152 -7.00 9.42 -0.13
N LEU A 153 -5.74 9.00 -0.26
CA LEU A 153 -4.60 9.89 -0.46
C LEU A 153 -3.93 9.59 -1.80
N ASP A 154 -4.07 10.51 -2.75
CA ASP A 154 -3.50 10.40 -4.10
C ASP A 154 -2.03 10.86 -4.14
N LEU A 155 -1.14 10.03 -3.58
CA LEU A 155 0.29 10.26 -3.66
C LEU A 155 0.83 10.22 -5.09
N TRP A 156 0.21 9.43 -5.98
CA TRP A 156 0.67 9.34 -7.36
C TRP A 156 0.61 10.71 -8.02
N THR A 157 -0.52 11.41 -7.91
CA THR A 157 -0.70 12.77 -8.45
C THR A 157 0.09 13.81 -7.65
N LEU A 158 0.02 13.79 -6.32
CA LEU A 158 0.65 14.80 -5.46
C LEU A 158 2.18 14.85 -5.60
N MET A 159 2.80 13.75 -6.03
CA MET A 159 4.25 13.62 -6.12
C MET A 159 4.77 13.57 -7.56
N GLN A 160 3.93 13.79 -8.58
CA GLN A 160 4.43 14.01 -9.95
C GLN A 160 5.23 15.33 -9.94
N LYS A 161 6.55 15.24 -10.00
CA LYS A 161 7.46 16.37 -10.20
C LYS A 161 8.53 15.99 -11.20
#